data_AF-A0A2D1GTQ7-F1
#
_entry.id   AF-A0A2D1GTQ7-F1
#
_cell.length_a   1.000
_cell.length_b   1.000
_cell.length_c   1.000
_cell.angle_alpha   90.00
_cell.angle_beta   90.00
_cell.angle_gamma   90.00
#
_symmetry.space_group_name_H-M   'P 1'
#
loop_
_entity.id
_entity.type
_entity.pdbx_description
1 polymer ?
#
loop_
_entity_poly.entity_id
_entity_poly.type
_entity_poly.pdbx_seq_one_letter_code
_entity_poly.pdbx_strand_id
1 'polypeptide(L)'
;EVGMMKGGIRKDRRGSRMLKHKRQRDEHDGKTTGLAFESRSPTLWPGPLVIKHTKKNSPALYLTADQMVSALLDAEPPVVYSECDPGRPFNEASMMSLLTNLADRELVHMINWA
;
A
#
# COMPACT_ATOMS: atom_id res chain seq x y z
N GLU A 1 -35.16 -31.48 -3.25
CA GLU A 1 -34.41 -31.54 -1.97
C GLU A 1 -33.32 -32.60 -2.12
N VAL A 2 -32.06 -32.18 -2.23
CA VAL A 2 -30.91 -33.09 -2.28
C VAL A 2 -29.88 -32.61 -1.27
N GLY A 3 -30.03 -33.11 -0.03
CA GLY A 3 -29.08 -32.86 1.05
C GLY A 3 -27.83 -33.71 0.85
N MET A 4 -26.66 -33.05 0.78
CA MET A 4 -25.37 -33.73 0.92
C MET A 4 -24.85 -33.53 2.34
N MET A 5 -24.49 -34.66 2.93
CA MET A 5 -24.16 -34.86 4.33
C MET A 5 -22.77 -34.30 4.63
N LYS A 6 -22.65 -33.57 5.73
CA LYS A 6 -21.40 -33.00 6.26
C LYS A 6 -20.45 -34.12 6.71
N GLY A 7 -19.37 -34.36 5.96
CA GLY A 7 -18.26 -35.19 6.40
C GLY A 7 -17.49 -34.51 7.54
N GLY A 8 -17.66 -35.01 8.76
CA GLY A 8 -17.09 -34.43 9.99
C GLY A 8 -15.59 -34.67 10.17
N ILE A 9 -14.96 -33.74 10.89
CA ILE A 9 -13.62 -33.90 11.47
C ILE A 9 -13.68 -35.00 12.54
N ARG A 10 -12.89 -36.06 12.33
CA ARG A 10 -12.69 -37.11 13.34
C ARG A 10 -11.70 -36.62 14.39
N LYS A 11 -12.21 -36.19 15.54
CA LYS A 11 -11.38 -35.95 16.73
C LYS A 11 -11.19 -37.27 17.46
N ASP A 12 -10.27 -38.08 16.95
CA ASP A 12 -9.90 -39.31 17.65
C ASP A 12 -9.08 -38.99 18.91
N ARG A 13 -9.47 -39.76 19.92
CA ARG A 13 -9.38 -39.52 21.34
C ARG A 13 -7.98 -39.88 21.85
N ARG A 14 -6.99 -39.00 21.62
CA ARG A 14 -5.78 -38.78 22.46
C ARG A 14 -4.73 -37.94 21.72
N GLY A 15 -4.68 -36.65 22.05
CA GLY A 15 -3.45 -35.87 22.12
C GLY A 15 -2.65 -35.61 20.84
N SER A 16 -2.76 -34.39 20.32
CA SER A 16 -1.57 -33.58 20.01
C SER A 16 -1.98 -32.13 19.81
N ARG A 17 -1.75 -31.30 20.83
CA ARG A 17 -1.70 -29.85 20.67
C ARG A 17 -0.59 -29.59 19.65
N MET A 18 -0.92 -29.13 18.45
CA MET A 18 0.12 -28.64 17.54
C MET A 18 0.79 -27.45 18.22
N LEU A 19 2.02 -27.73 18.65
CA LEU A 19 2.93 -26.83 19.33
C LEU A 19 3.15 -25.61 18.42
N LYS A 20 2.95 -24.42 18.98
CA LYS A 20 3.31 -23.16 18.34
C LYS A 20 4.80 -23.21 17.97
N HIS A 21 5.13 -23.12 16.69
CA HIS A 21 6.50 -22.95 16.23
C HIS A 21 7.02 -21.57 16.64
N LYS A 22 7.52 -21.47 17.89
CA LYS A 22 8.45 -20.45 18.33
C LYS A 22 9.80 -20.78 17.69
N ARG A 23 10.13 -20.19 16.53
CA ARG A 23 11.50 -20.22 16.03
C ARG A 23 12.30 -19.20 16.82
N GLN A 24 12.99 -19.74 17.82
CA GLN A 24 13.99 -19.08 18.62
C GLN A 24 15.23 -18.84 17.74
N ARG A 25 15.75 -17.61 17.88
CA ARG A 25 17.05 -17.09 17.45
C ARG A 25 18.19 -18.04 17.83
N ASP A 26 19.10 -18.30 16.91
CA ASP A 26 20.49 -18.63 17.21
C ASP A 26 21.42 -17.89 16.25
N GLU A 27 22.34 -17.13 16.84
CA GLU A 27 23.51 -16.52 16.20
C GLU A 27 24.64 -17.56 16.20
N HIS A 28 25.31 -17.78 15.06
CA HIS A 28 26.76 -17.97 15.10
C HIS A 28 27.43 -17.75 13.72
N ASP A 29 28.46 -16.92 13.81
CA ASP A 29 29.56 -16.49 12.95
C ASP A 29 29.99 -17.36 11.74
N GLY A 30 30.34 -16.69 10.64
CA GLY A 30 30.89 -17.29 9.41
C GLY A 30 31.43 -16.24 8.43
N LYS A 31 32.75 -16.02 8.49
CA LYS A 31 33.57 -15.00 7.83
C LYS A 31 33.67 -15.16 6.29
N THR A 32 33.51 -14.05 5.55
CA THR A 32 34.13 -13.66 4.25
C THR A 32 34.05 -14.55 3.01
N THR A 33 33.38 -14.07 1.96
CA THR A 33 33.99 -13.65 0.68
C THR A 33 32.91 -13.03 -0.21
N GLY A 34 33.23 -11.88 -0.81
CA GLY A 34 32.25 -11.01 -1.45
C GLY A 34 31.84 -11.42 -2.86
N LEU A 35 30.67 -10.94 -3.25
CA LEU A 35 30.35 -10.48 -4.59
C LEU A 35 29.26 -9.43 -4.42
N ALA A 36 29.66 -8.18 -4.62
CA ALA A 36 28.79 -7.02 -4.63
C ALA A 36 27.84 -7.13 -5.82
N PHE A 37 26.55 -7.31 -5.54
CA PHE A 37 25.51 -6.95 -6.49
C PHE A 37 24.88 -5.66 -6.00
N GLU A 38 25.04 -4.62 -6.81
CA GLU A 38 24.72 -3.24 -6.55
C GLU A 38 23.36 -3.04 -5.87
N SER A 39 23.39 -2.27 -4.80
CA SER A 39 22.25 -1.52 -4.32
C SER A 39 21.78 -0.59 -5.44
N ARG A 40 20.81 -1.04 -6.25
CA ARG A 40 19.99 -0.11 -7.02
C ARG A 40 19.16 0.69 -6.03
N SER A 41 19.71 1.83 -5.65
CA SER A 41 18.98 2.97 -5.12
C SER A 41 17.85 3.29 -6.12
N PRO A 42 16.57 3.21 -5.72
CA PRO A 42 15.58 4.06 -6.33
C PRO A 42 15.76 5.43 -5.66
N THR A 43 16.29 6.36 -6.46
CA THR A 43 15.92 7.78 -6.44
C THR A 43 15.76 8.41 -5.05
N LEU A 44 16.82 9.11 -4.67
CA LEU A 44 16.83 10.30 -3.82
C LEU A 44 15.65 11.23 -4.14
N TRP A 45 14.50 11.02 -3.50
CA TRP A 45 13.48 12.04 -3.36
C TRP A 45 13.25 12.27 -1.87
N PRO A 46 13.26 13.53 -1.40
CA PRO A 46 12.89 13.84 -0.03
C PRO A 46 11.41 13.45 0.14
N GLY A 47 11.16 12.25 0.65
CA GLY A 47 9.82 11.83 1.03
C GLY A 47 9.29 12.79 2.10
N PRO A 48 7.97 13.07 2.12
CA PRO A 48 7.35 13.80 3.22
C PRO A 48 7.75 13.11 4.52
N LEU A 49 8.23 13.93 5.47
CA LEU A 49 8.68 13.58 6.81
C LEU A 49 8.32 12.13 7.21
N VAL A 50 9.30 11.23 7.20
CA VAL A 50 9.11 9.85 7.67
C VAL A 50 8.58 9.87 9.10
N ILE A 51 7.25 9.76 9.22
CA ILE A 51 6.54 9.65 10.49
C ILE A 51 6.90 8.28 11.04
N LYS A 52 7.96 8.25 11.85
CA LYS A 52 8.39 7.08 12.60
C LYS A 52 7.25 6.75 13.57
N HIS A 53 6.44 5.75 13.23
CA HIS A 53 5.33 5.28 14.05
C HIS A 53 5.84 4.72 15.39
N THR A 54 6.10 5.60 16.36
CA THR A 54 6.24 5.21 17.75
C THR A 54 4.83 5.03 18.29
N LYS A 55 4.50 3.81 18.72
CA LYS A 55 3.16 3.31 19.08
C LYS A 55 2.45 4.04 20.24
N LYS A 56 2.86 5.24 20.64
CA LYS A 56 2.22 5.99 21.72
C LYS A 56 1.96 7.47 21.40
N ASN A 57 2.60 8.02 20.37
CA ASN A 57 2.59 9.46 20.12
C ASN A 57 2.76 9.69 18.60
N SER A 58 1.66 9.67 17.86
CA SER A 58 1.67 9.95 16.41
C SER A 58 2.15 11.40 16.20
N PRO A 59 3.18 11.65 15.37
CA PRO A 59 3.66 12.99 15.05
C PRO A 59 2.55 13.92 14.52
N ALA A 60 1.54 13.35 13.84
CA ALA A 60 0.38 14.09 13.36
C ALA A 60 -0.44 14.72 14.49
N LEU A 61 -0.40 14.15 15.71
CA LEU A 61 -1.10 14.69 16.87
C LEU A 61 -0.37 15.89 17.52
N TYR A 62 0.84 16.21 17.06
CA TYR A 62 1.64 17.33 17.57
C TYR A 62 1.70 18.54 16.63
N LEU A 63 1.07 18.44 15.45
CA LEU A 63 1.05 19.55 14.50
C LEU A 63 0.17 20.67 15.03
N THR A 64 0.66 21.91 14.91
CA THR A 64 -0.21 23.08 15.07
C THR A 64 -1.20 23.13 13.92
N ALA A 65 -2.27 23.92 14.06
CA ALA A 65 -3.25 24.11 12.98
C ALA A 65 -2.58 24.59 11.68
N ASP A 66 -1.68 25.57 11.77
CA ASP A 66 -0.97 26.10 10.60
C ASP A 66 -0.08 25.05 9.95
N GLN A 67 0.65 24.24 10.75
CA GLN A 67 1.49 23.17 10.22
C GLN A 67 0.67 22.08 9.53
N MET A 68 -0.50 21.75 10.09
CA MET A 68 -1.42 20.79 9.49
C MET A 68 -1.97 21.32 8.17
N VAL A 69 -2.37 22.60 8.11
CA VAL A 69 -2.86 23.23 6.87
C VAL A 69 -1.76 23.30 5.82
N SER A 70 -0.54 23.73 6.18
CA SER A 70 0.60 23.73 5.25
C SER A 70 0.89 22.33 4.70
N ALA A 71 0.91 21.32 5.57
CA ALA A 71 1.12 19.94 5.12
C ALA A 71 0.03 19.44 4.16
N LEU A 72 -1.23 19.85 4.35
CA LEU A 72 -2.33 19.50 3.44
C LEU A 72 -2.24 20.22 2.09
N LEU A 73 -1.83 21.49 2.09
CA LEU A 73 -1.64 22.27 0.85
C LEU A 73 -0.43 21.77 0.05
N ASP A 74 0.68 21.48 0.71
CA ASP A 74 1.91 20.98 0.07
C ASP A 74 1.72 19.57 -0.52
N ALA A 75 0.79 18.79 0.04
CA ALA A 75 0.48 17.44 -0.43
C ALA A 75 -0.49 17.42 -1.62
N GLU A 76 -1.09 18.54 -2.04
CA GLU A 76 -2.15 18.55 -3.05
C GLU A 76 -1.75 17.79 -4.33
N PRO A 77 -2.57 16.82 -4.79
CA PRO A 77 -2.26 16.07 -6.00
C PRO A 77 -2.29 16.98 -7.24
N PRO A 78 -1.48 16.69 -8.28
CA PRO A 78 -1.46 17.49 -9.49
C PRO A 78 -2.79 17.39 -10.26
N VAL A 79 -3.15 18.47 -10.95
CA VAL A 79 -4.32 18.48 -11.84
C VAL A 79 -4.06 17.56 -13.03
N VAL A 80 -4.96 16.58 -13.23
CA VAL A 80 -4.93 15.67 -14.36
C VAL A 80 -5.88 16.18 -15.43
N TYR A 81 -5.42 16.20 -16.68
CA TYR A 81 -6.25 16.57 -17.83
C TYR A 81 -6.71 15.33 -18.59
N SER A 82 -7.94 15.39 -19.09
CA SER A 82 -8.49 14.35 -19.94
C SER A 82 -7.86 14.41 -21.33
N GLU A 83 -7.51 13.24 -21.90
CA GLU A 83 -7.02 13.14 -23.28
C GLU A 83 -8.20 13.17 -24.26
N CYS A 84 -8.66 14.38 -24.56
CA CYS A 84 -9.73 14.61 -25.51
C CYS A 84 -9.16 14.91 -26.90
N ASP A 85 -9.62 14.19 -27.93
CA ASP A 85 -9.40 14.56 -29.33
C ASP A 85 -10.44 15.63 -29.75
N PRO A 86 -10.02 16.88 -30.00
CA PRO A 86 -10.94 17.96 -30.35
C PRO A 86 -11.60 17.78 -31.72
N GLY A 87 -11.07 16.90 -32.59
CA GLY A 87 -11.63 16.63 -33.90
C GLY A 87 -12.76 15.59 -33.90
N ARG A 88 -12.95 14.87 -32.79
CA ARG A 88 -13.92 13.77 -32.72
C ARG A 88 -15.20 14.20 -31.99
N PRO A 89 -16.38 14.04 -32.60
CA PRO A 89 -17.64 14.31 -31.91
C PRO A 89 -17.82 13.33 -30.76
N PHE A 90 -18.34 13.84 -29.64
CA PHE A 90 -18.66 13.00 -28.49
C PHE A 90 -19.95 12.22 -28.71
N ASN A 91 -19.91 10.96 -28.33
CA ASN A 91 -21.06 10.11 -28.03
C ASN A 91 -20.96 9.60 -26.59
N GLU A 92 -22.03 8.99 -26.08
CA GLU A 92 -22.11 8.47 -24.71
C GLU A 92 -20.92 7.58 -24.34
N ALA A 93 -20.60 6.60 -25.20
CA ALA A 93 -19.48 5.68 -24.97
C ALA A 93 -18.13 6.41 -24.89
N SER A 94 -17.90 7.40 -25.76
CA SER A 94 -16.66 8.19 -25.75
C SER A 94 -16.55 9.07 -24.51
N MET A 95 -17.66 9.63 -24.02
CA MET A 95 -17.67 10.43 -22.80
C MET A 95 -17.41 9.56 -21.58
N MET A 96 -18.07 8.40 -21.49
CA MET A 96 -17.82 7.41 -20.44
C MET A 96 -16.36 6.96 -20.44
N SER A 97 -15.79 6.68 -21.60
CA SER A 97 -14.38 6.30 -21.74
C SER A 97 -13.43 7.43 -21.30
N LEU A 98 -13.73 8.68 -21.65
CA LEU A 98 -12.90 9.83 -21.27
C LEU A 98 -12.90 10.04 -19.75
N LEU A 99 -14.09 9.99 -19.13
CA LEU A 99 -14.26 10.17 -17.69
C LEU A 99 -13.64 9.03 -16.88
N THR A 100 -13.83 7.78 -17.33
CA THR A 100 -13.24 6.61 -16.65
C THR A 100 -11.71 6.60 -16.77
N ASN A 101 -11.16 6.97 -17.94
CA ASN A 101 -9.71 7.11 -18.09
C ASN A 101 -9.13 8.22 -17.21
N LEU A 102 -9.82 9.37 -17.13
CA LEU A 102 -9.43 10.46 -16.24
C LEU A 102 -9.42 9.99 -14.78
N ALA A 103 -10.48 9.30 -14.35
CA ALA A 103 -10.59 8.76 -12.99
C ALA A 103 -9.47 7.77 -12.65
N ASP A 104 -9.13 6.86 -13.58
CA ASP A 104 -8.03 5.91 -13.39
C ASP A 104 -6.69 6.61 -13.15
N ARG A 105 -6.45 7.73 -13.84
CA ARG A 105 -5.23 8.54 -13.66
C ARG A 105 -5.26 9.32 -12.35
N GLU A 106 -6.38 9.95 -12.01
CA GLU A 106 -6.55 10.66 -10.73
C GLU A 106 -6.40 9.71 -9.53
N LEU A 107 -6.87 8.47 -9.64
CA LEU A 107 -6.74 7.46 -8.59
C LEU A 107 -5.29 7.18 -8.17
N VAL A 108 -4.36 7.17 -9.12
CA VAL A 108 -2.93 6.99 -8.81
C VAL A 108 -2.41 8.15 -7.94
N HIS A 109 -2.86 9.37 -8.21
CA HIS A 109 -2.47 10.54 -7.42
C HIS A 109 -3.17 10.56 -6.06
N MET A 110 -4.45 10.16 -5.97
CA MET A 110 -5.16 10.04 -4.70
C MET A 110 -4.53 9.02 -3.76
N ILE A 111 -4.05 7.88 -4.29
CA ILE A 111 -3.36 6.86 -3.47
C ILE A 111 -2.04 7.39 -2.92
N ASN A 112 -1.29 8.18 -3.70
CA ASN A 112 -0.04 8.78 -3.23
C ASN A 112 -0.26 9.94 -2.26
N TRP A 113 -1.40 10.63 -2.37
CA TRP A 113 -1.82 11.70 -1.46
C TRP A 113 -2.22 11.16 -0.09
N ALA A 114 -2.87 9.99 -0.05
CA ALA A 114 -3.35 9.32 1.17
C ALA A 114 -2.22 8.70 2.01
#